data_AF-A0A3S0Z8U9-F1
#
_entry.id   AF-A0A3S0Z8U9-F1
#
_cell.length_a   1.000
_cell.length_b   1.000
_cell.length_c   1.000
_cell.angle_alpha   90.00
_cell.angle_beta   90.00
_cell.angle_gamma   90.00
#
_symmetry.space_group_name_H-M   'P 1'
#
loop_
_entity.id
_entity.type
_entity.pdbx_description
1 polymer ?
#
loop_
_entity_poly.entity_id
_entity_poly.type
_entity_poly.pdbx_seq_one_letter_code
_entity_poly.pdbx_strand_id
1 'polypeptide(L)'
;MVQNCCVVNCSNRQIKNTPFSFHSFPWSDRHRLAAWISRISRKNPDGSEWCPKPCDKVCSSHFVKADFFKAHNRSKPCDKVCSSHFVKADFFKAHNRSILKTDAIPSVFPNYPKHKQVYSSRRKSPKRRVLVSPPTKSQPRPAISPSASIQLDHAYTFSSVEAHLQSTQRKLDFYLEKQQKQASELKKMKKQVQRRDKKIESLSGH
;
A
#
# COMPACT_ATOMS: atom_id res chain seq x y z
N MET A 1 11.77 3.63 -33.07
CA MET A 1 10.96 2.46 -33.49
C MET A 1 9.50 2.77 -33.25
N VAL A 2 8.63 2.63 -34.26
CA VAL A 2 7.21 3.00 -34.14
C VAL A 2 6.42 1.84 -33.54
N GLN A 3 5.61 2.12 -32.52
CA GLN A 3 4.77 1.12 -31.84
C GLN A 3 3.43 1.02 -32.57
N ASN A 4 2.94 -0.20 -32.80
CA ASN A 4 1.64 -0.47 -33.39
C ASN A 4 0.73 -1.15 -32.35
N CYS A 5 -0.58 -1.01 -32.51
CA CYS A 5 -1.53 -1.75 -31.68
C CYS A 5 -1.43 -3.26 -31.99
N CYS A 6 -1.40 -4.11 -30.97
CA CYS A 6 -1.30 -5.55 -31.13
C CYS A 6 -2.65 -6.25 -31.39
N VAL A 7 -3.77 -5.53 -31.23
CA VAL A 7 -5.13 -6.07 -31.39
C VAL A 7 -5.40 -6.40 -32.87
N VAL A 8 -6.06 -7.54 -33.11
CA VAL A 8 -6.44 -7.99 -34.46
C VAL A 8 -7.32 -6.91 -35.13
N ASN A 9 -7.06 -6.62 -36.41
CA ASN A 9 -7.76 -5.59 -37.20
C ASN A 9 -7.60 -4.14 -36.68
N CYS A 10 -6.60 -3.86 -35.85
CA CYS A 10 -6.29 -2.50 -35.42
C CYS A 10 -5.06 -1.94 -36.15
N SER A 11 -5.29 -0.90 -36.97
CA SER A 11 -4.23 -0.21 -37.72
C SER A 11 -3.66 1.02 -36.98
N ASN A 12 -4.00 1.18 -35.69
CA ASN A 12 -3.55 2.32 -34.90
C ASN A 12 -2.04 2.25 -34.65
N ARG A 13 -1.37 3.35 -34.99
CA ARG A 13 0.09 3.49 -34.93
C ARG A 13 0.50 4.68 -34.07
N GLN A 14 1.55 4.52 -33.26
CA GLN A 14 2.05 5.55 -32.37
C GLN A 14 2.92 6.55 -33.13
N ILE A 15 2.30 7.60 -33.66
CA ILE A 15 2.97 8.72 -34.35
C ILE A 15 2.82 9.98 -33.49
N LYS A 16 3.68 10.98 -33.69
CA LYS A 16 3.49 12.30 -33.05
C LYS A 16 2.12 12.85 -33.44
N ASN A 17 1.37 13.40 -32.47
CA ASN A 17 0.02 13.97 -32.61
C ASN A 17 -1.14 12.97 -32.82
N THR A 18 -0.98 11.70 -32.43
CA THR A 18 -2.13 10.77 -32.45
C THR A 18 -3.06 10.97 -31.24
N PRO A 19 -4.38 10.87 -31.42
CA PRO A 19 -5.35 11.00 -30.33
C PRO A 19 -5.36 9.78 -29.38
N PHE A 20 -4.63 8.73 -29.73
CA PHE A 20 -4.60 7.48 -28.97
C PHE A 20 -3.34 7.39 -28.09
N SER A 21 -3.53 6.95 -26.84
CA SER A 21 -2.43 6.52 -25.98
C SER A 21 -2.20 5.01 -26.14
N PHE A 22 -0.96 4.57 -26.00
CA PHE A 22 -0.58 3.16 -26.11
C PHE A 22 -0.23 2.61 -24.73
N HIS A 23 -0.92 1.54 -24.33
CA HIS A 23 -0.85 0.95 -23.00
C HIS A 23 -0.10 -0.38 -23.03
N SER A 24 0.79 -0.56 -22.06
CA SER A 24 1.48 -1.82 -21.80
C SER A 24 0.57 -2.81 -21.10
N PHE A 25 0.80 -4.10 -21.37
CA PHE A 25 0.13 -5.18 -20.67
C PHE A 25 0.42 -5.15 -19.15
N PRO A 26 -0.55 -5.57 -18.32
CA PRO A 26 -0.41 -5.55 -16.87
C PRO A 26 0.38 -6.76 -16.34
N TRP A 27 1.70 -6.79 -16.59
CA TRP A 27 2.57 -7.90 -16.20
C TRP A 27 2.54 -8.25 -14.70
N SER A 28 2.30 -7.25 -13.85
CA SER A 28 2.20 -7.45 -12.39
C SER A 28 0.87 -8.05 -11.93
N ASP A 29 -0.19 -7.93 -12.73
CA ASP A 29 -1.54 -8.40 -12.39
C ASP A 29 -1.93 -9.53 -13.33
N ARG A 30 -1.73 -10.77 -12.86
CA ARG A 30 -1.96 -11.99 -13.64
C ARG A 30 -3.42 -12.15 -14.09
N HIS A 31 -4.38 -11.77 -13.25
CA HIS A 31 -5.80 -11.89 -13.58
C HIS A 31 -6.20 -10.91 -14.68
N ARG A 32 -5.77 -9.65 -14.55
CA ARG A 32 -6.02 -8.64 -15.59
C ARG A 32 -5.31 -8.98 -16.89
N LEU A 33 -4.09 -9.53 -16.80
CA LEU A 33 -3.34 -9.99 -17.97
C LEU A 33 -4.08 -11.12 -18.70
N ALA A 34 -4.55 -12.13 -17.98
CA ALA A 34 -5.32 -13.24 -18.57
C ALA A 34 -6.61 -12.74 -19.24
N ALA A 35 -7.34 -11.81 -18.60
CA ALA A 35 -8.52 -11.19 -19.18
C ALA A 35 -8.23 -10.41 -20.47
N TRP A 36 -7.09 -9.70 -20.53
CA TRP A 36 -6.66 -9.02 -21.75
C TRP A 36 -6.34 -10.00 -22.88
N ILE A 37 -5.57 -11.06 -22.59
CA ILE A 37 -5.20 -12.09 -23.58
C ILE A 37 -6.46 -12.75 -24.14
N SER A 38 -7.39 -13.15 -23.25
CA SER A 38 -8.67 -13.74 -23.64
C SER A 38 -9.49 -12.80 -24.53
N ARG A 39 -9.61 -11.51 -24.20
CA ARG A 39 -10.37 -10.55 -25.02
C ARG A 39 -9.72 -10.23 -26.36
N ILE A 40 -8.40 -10.24 -26.43
CA ILE A 40 -7.67 -9.99 -27.68
C ILE A 40 -7.80 -11.20 -28.62
N SER A 41 -7.91 -12.42 -28.07
CA SER A 41 -8.23 -13.67 -28.81
C SER A 41 -7.40 -13.85 -30.10
N ARG A 42 -6.16 -13.35 -30.09
CA ARG A 42 -5.27 -13.48 -31.23
C ARG A 42 -4.76 -14.91 -31.28
N LYS A 43 -4.72 -15.47 -32.49
CA LYS A 43 -4.10 -16.77 -32.77
C LYS A 43 -2.95 -16.56 -33.73
N ASN A 44 -1.90 -17.35 -33.58
CA ASN A 44 -0.84 -17.38 -34.57
C ASN A 44 -1.36 -18.07 -35.84
N PRO A 45 -0.72 -17.87 -37.01
CA PRO A 45 -1.09 -18.55 -38.26
C PRO A 45 -1.13 -20.08 -38.11
N ASP A 46 -0.26 -20.63 -37.25
CA ASP A 46 -0.15 -22.07 -36.95
C ASP A 46 -1.27 -22.59 -36.02
N GLY A 47 -2.24 -21.74 -35.65
CA GLY A 47 -3.33 -22.10 -34.75
C GLY A 47 -2.99 -22.07 -33.25
N SER A 48 -1.71 -21.88 -32.90
CA SER A 48 -1.25 -21.77 -31.51
C SER A 48 -1.72 -20.48 -30.83
N GLU A 49 -1.85 -20.53 -29.50
CA GLU A 49 -2.24 -19.38 -28.69
C GLU A 49 -1.18 -18.27 -28.76
N TRP A 50 -1.63 -17.04 -29.02
CA TRP A 50 -0.74 -15.90 -29.05
C TRP A 50 -0.41 -15.43 -27.63
N CYS A 51 0.88 -15.28 -27.34
CA CYS A 51 1.37 -14.69 -26.10
C CYS A 51 1.84 -13.24 -26.33
N PRO A 52 1.37 -12.26 -25.53
CA PRO A 52 1.88 -10.89 -25.63
C PRO A 52 3.35 -10.83 -25.24
N LYS A 53 4.10 -9.93 -25.88
CA LYS A 53 5.49 -9.59 -25.58
C LYS A 53 5.56 -8.24 -24.85
N PRO A 54 6.65 -7.95 -24.11
CA PRO A 54 6.83 -6.66 -23.44
C PRO A 54 6.76 -5.44 -24.38
N CYS A 55 7.13 -5.60 -25.65
CA CYS A 55 7.02 -4.58 -26.68
C CYS A 55 5.58 -4.36 -27.17
N ASP A 56 4.68 -5.33 -27.03
CA ASP A 56 3.31 -5.20 -27.51
C ASP A 56 2.53 -4.15 -26.71
N LYS A 57 1.70 -3.39 -27.41
CA LYS A 57 0.89 -2.30 -26.85
C LYS A 57 -0.53 -2.37 -27.39
N VAL A 58 -1.48 -1.97 -26.55
CA VAL A 58 -2.89 -1.81 -26.94
C VAL A 58 -3.23 -0.32 -26.94
N CYS A 59 -3.84 0.19 -28.00
CA CYS A 59 -4.23 1.59 -28.08
C CYS A 59 -5.49 1.90 -27.25
N SER A 60 -5.68 3.16 -26.89
CA SER A 60 -6.75 3.63 -26.00
C SER A 60 -8.17 3.42 -26.53
N SER A 61 -8.37 3.21 -27.84
CA SER A 61 -9.69 2.98 -28.43
C SER A 61 -10.34 1.67 -28.00
N HIS A 62 -9.57 0.73 -27.46
CA HIS A 62 -10.08 -0.56 -26.96
C HIS A 62 -10.50 -0.52 -25.49
N PHE A 63 -10.46 0.65 -24.86
CA PHE A 63 -10.85 0.86 -23.47
C PHE A 63 -11.99 1.85 -23.42
N VAL A 64 -12.93 1.64 -22.51
CA VAL A 64 -13.97 2.64 -22.25
C VAL A 64 -13.41 3.72 -21.34
N LYS A 65 -13.95 4.95 -21.41
CA LYS A 65 -13.52 6.08 -20.57
C LYS A 65 -13.49 5.75 -19.07
N ALA A 66 -14.33 4.81 -18.61
CA ALA A 66 -14.39 4.34 -17.23
C ALA A 66 -13.18 3.45 -16.82
N ASP A 67 -12.53 2.78 -17.78
CA ASP A 67 -11.36 1.94 -17.52
C ASP A 67 -10.10 2.78 -17.24
N PHE A 68 -10.12 4.05 -17.64
CA PHE A 68 -9.06 4.99 -17.35
C PHE A 68 -9.23 5.52 -15.93
N PHE A 69 -8.18 5.42 -15.13
CA PHE A 69 -8.13 6.11 -13.85
C PHE A 69 -8.28 7.61 -14.08
N LYS A 70 -9.37 8.21 -13.58
CA LYS A 70 -9.52 9.66 -13.53
C LYS A 70 -8.29 10.22 -12.80
N ALA A 71 -7.61 11.18 -13.42
CA ALA A 71 -6.29 11.69 -13.04
C ALA A 71 -6.19 12.32 -11.62
N HIS A 72 -7.19 12.17 -10.76
CA HIS A 72 -7.19 12.64 -9.39
C HIS A 72 -6.95 11.58 -8.33
N ASN A 73 -6.75 10.31 -8.70
CA ASN A 73 -6.22 9.33 -7.76
C ASN A 73 -5.35 8.32 -8.48
N ARG A 74 -4.03 8.46 -8.30
CA ARG A 74 -3.04 7.43 -8.63
C ARG A 74 -3.44 6.18 -7.84
N SER A 75 -4.08 5.25 -8.51
CA SER A 75 -4.63 3.99 -8.00
C SER A 75 -3.56 2.92 -7.78
N LYS A 76 -2.46 3.31 -7.14
CA LYS A 76 -1.83 2.45 -6.15
C LYS A 76 -1.99 3.20 -4.84
N PRO A 77 -2.42 2.57 -3.73
CA PRO A 77 -2.05 3.06 -2.42
C PRO A 77 -0.53 2.96 -2.37
N CYS A 78 0.16 4.00 -2.86
CA CYS A 78 1.49 4.26 -2.37
C CYS A 78 1.27 4.75 -0.94
N ASP A 79 2.01 4.21 0.03
CA ASP A 79 2.05 4.66 1.43
C ASP A 79 2.58 6.11 1.58
N LYS A 80 2.54 6.88 0.50
CA LYS A 80 3.06 8.23 0.36
C LYS A 80 1.88 9.18 0.28
N VAL A 81 1.81 10.05 1.26
CA VAL A 81 0.86 11.16 1.30
C VAL A 81 1.26 12.18 0.22
N CYS A 82 0.34 12.60 -0.64
CA CYS A 82 0.62 13.63 -1.65
C CYS A 82 0.70 15.04 -1.02
N SER A 83 1.34 15.97 -1.73
CA SER A 83 1.60 17.34 -1.24
C SER A 83 0.33 18.16 -0.94
N SER A 84 -0.83 17.77 -1.45
CA SER A 84 -2.11 18.43 -1.16
C SER A 84 -2.60 18.22 0.29
N HIS A 85 -1.99 17.31 1.05
CA HIS A 85 -2.34 17.07 2.44
C HIS A 85 -1.54 17.90 3.45
N PHE A 86 -0.65 18.78 2.97
CA PHE A 86 0.17 19.67 3.79
C PHE A 86 -0.23 21.12 3.55
N VAL A 87 -0.08 21.98 4.55
CA VAL A 87 -0.36 23.41 4.35
C VAL A 87 0.82 24.06 3.65
N LYS A 88 0.59 25.18 2.95
CA LYS A 88 1.66 25.91 2.21
C LYS A 88 2.83 26.32 3.11
N ALA A 89 2.58 26.54 4.40
CA ALA A 89 3.59 26.87 5.39
C ALA A 89 4.56 25.72 5.73
N ASP A 90 4.21 24.48 5.40
CA ASP A 90 5.01 23.28 5.65
C ASP A 90 6.08 23.05 4.57
N PHE A 91 6.09 23.86 3.51
CA PHE A 91 7.04 23.77 2.42
C PHE A 91 8.07 24.90 2.49
N PHE A 92 9.33 24.59 2.20
CA PHE A 92 10.33 25.60 1.82
C PHE A 92 10.50 25.64 0.30
N LYS A 93 10.73 26.85 -0.22
CA LYS A 93 11.02 27.08 -1.64
C LYS A 93 12.50 26.83 -1.88
N ALA A 94 12.84 25.77 -2.62
CA ALA A 94 14.19 25.52 -3.09
C ALA A 94 14.18 25.33 -4.60
N HIS A 95 14.86 26.24 -5.34
CA HIS A 95 15.17 26.16 -6.78
C HIS A 95 14.13 25.38 -7.63
N ASN A 96 12.93 25.96 -7.79
CA ASN A 96 11.78 25.44 -8.54
C ASN A 96 11.11 24.14 -8.02
N ARG A 97 11.42 23.70 -6.80
CA ARG A 97 10.75 22.57 -6.14
C ARG A 97 10.28 22.95 -4.73
N SER A 98 9.08 22.48 -4.39
CA SER A 98 8.54 22.60 -3.03
C SER A 98 8.96 21.35 -2.25
N ILE A 99 9.74 21.53 -1.19
CA ILE A 99 10.22 20.44 -0.33
C ILE A 99 9.58 20.62 1.05
N LEU A 100 9.13 19.52 1.64
CA LEU A 100 8.52 19.50 2.97
C LEU A 100 9.57 19.73 4.06
N LYS A 101 9.18 20.46 5.10
CA LYS A 101 9.96 20.57 6.33
C LYS A 101 10.11 19.22 7.01
N THR A 102 11.19 19.08 7.78
CA THR A 102 11.50 17.86 8.54
C THR A 102 10.45 17.56 9.61
N ASP A 103 9.76 18.60 10.09
CA ASP A 103 8.66 18.55 11.06
C ASP A 103 7.27 18.66 10.42
N ALA A 104 7.18 18.65 9.07
CA ALA A 104 5.90 18.77 8.37
C ALA A 104 5.05 17.51 8.57
N ILE A 105 3.83 17.69 9.09
CA ILE A 105 2.85 16.62 9.32
C ILE A 105 1.64 16.86 8.40
N PRO A 106 1.09 15.81 7.75
CA PRO A 106 -0.15 15.91 6.99
C PRO A 106 -1.30 16.40 7.85
N SER A 107 -1.94 17.49 7.46
CA SER A 107 -3.02 18.13 8.23
C SER A 107 -4.30 18.37 7.40
N VAL A 108 -4.21 18.37 6.07
CA VAL A 108 -5.32 18.70 5.17
C VAL A 108 -5.95 17.42 4.63
N PHE A 109 -7.12 17.03 5.13
CA PHE A 109 -7.83 15.82 4.69
C PHE A 109 -9.29 16.12 4.33
N PRO A 110 -9.60 16.57 3.09
CA PRO A 110 -10.93 17.08 2.73
C PRO A 110 -12.07 16.07 2.92
N ASN A 111 -11.80 14.79 2.67
CA ASN A 111 -12.80 13.71 2.79
C ASN A 111 -12.80 13.00 4.16
N TYR A 112 -12.05 13.52 5.14
CA TYR A 112 -12.08 12.97 6.49
C TYR A 112 -13.27 13.52 7.28
N PRO A 113 -13.86 12.73 8.19
CA PRO A 113 -14.92 13.22 9.06
C PRO A 113 -14.46 14.44 9.86
N LYS A 114 -15.29 15.48 9.94
CA LYS A 114 -14.98 16.74 10.67
C LYS A 114 -14.50 16.51 12.10
N HIS A 115 -15.01 15.49 12.78
CA HIS A 115 -14.64 15.13 14.15
C HIS A 115 -13.24 14.49 14.30
N LYS A 116 -12.61 14.07 13.19
CA LYS A 116 -11.25 13.53 13.14
C LYS A 116 -10.24 14.52 12.55
N GLN A 117 -10.73 15.59 11.91
CA GLN A 117 -9.89 16.69 11.47
C GLN A 117 -9.50 17.50 12.71
N VAL A 118 -8.27 17.32 13.20
CA VAL A 118 -7.74 18.08 14.34
C VAL A 118 -7.57 19.53 13.90
N TYR A 119 -8.63 20.32 13.99
CA TYR A 119 -8.53 21.77 13.86
C TYR A 119 -7.75 22.27 15.08
N SER A 120 -6.58 22.85 14.83
CA SER A 120 -5.63 23.35 15.82
C SER A 120 -6.13 24.58 16.60
N SER A 121 -7.43 24.76 16.77
CA SER A 121 -7.88 25.64 17.84
C SER A 121 -7.54 24.94 19.15
N ARG A 122 -6.43 25.36 19.78
CA ARG A 122 -6.16 25.07 21.18
C ARG A 122 -7.41 25.45 21.96
N ARG A 123 -8.26 24.49 22.30
CA ARG A 123 -9.26 24.73 23.34
C ARG A 123 -8.46 24.98 24.61
N LYS A 124 -8.69 26.11 25.25
CA LYS A 124 -8.14 26.37 26.59
C LYS A 124 -8.51 25.16 27.46
N SER A 125 -7.53 24.59 28.13
CA SER A 125 -7.74 23.51 29.07
C SER A 125 -8.88 23.91 30.02
N PRO A 126 -9.89 23.05 30.27
CA PRO A 126 -10.93 23.35 31.23
C PRO A 126 -10.26 23.69 32.57
N LYS A 127 -10.66 24.80 33.21
CA LYS A 127 -10.17 25.12 34.57
C LYS A 127 -10.47 23.92 35.47
N ARG A 128 -9.45 23.42 36.18
CA ARG A 128 -9.58 22.31 37.13
C ARG A 128 -10.72 22.62 38.09
N ARG A 129 -11.77 21.81 38.06
CA ARG A 129 -12.85 21.89 39.05
C ARG A 129 -12.24 21.48 40.40
N VAL A 130 -12.31 22.35 41.39
CA VAL A 130 -11.98 21.98 42.77
C VAL A 130 -13.05 20.96 43.18
N LEU A 131 -12.63 19.69 43.36
CA LEU A 131 -13.46 18.67 43.98
C LEU A 131 -13.67 19.09 45.43
N VAL A 132 -14.84 19.65 45.72
CA VAL A 132 -15.32 19.69 47.10
C VAL A 132 -15.63 18.23 47.46
N SER A 133 -14.97 17.72 48.49
CA SER A 133 -15.24 16.40 49.04
C SER A 133 -16.72 16.32 49.44
N PRO A 134 -17.46 15.26 49.05
CA PRO A 134 -18.82 15.07 49.51
C PRO A 134 -18.84 14.91 51.04
N PRO A 135 -19.83 15.47 51.76
CA PRO A 135 -19.98 15.19 53.18
C PRO A 135 -20.25 13.68 53.37
N THR A 136 -19.42 13.08 54.23
CA THR A 136 -19.47 11.68 54.64
C THR A 136 -20.78 11.35 55.34
N LYS A 137 -21.77 10.85 54.59
CA LYS A 137 -22.83 9.98 55.13
C LYS A 137 -23.11 8.87 54.11
N SER A 138 -22.53 7.71 54.38
CA SER A 138 -22.73 6.45 53.67
C SER A 138 -24.17 5.97 53.77
N GLN A 139 -24.80 5.64 52.63
CA GLN A 139 -25.92 4.71 52.58
C GLN A 139 -25.39 3.33 52.18
N PRO A 140 -25.86 2.22 52.77
CA PRO A 140 -25.41 0.88 52.39
C PRO A 140 -25.83 0.58 50.94
N ARG A 141 -24.87 0.09 50.15
CA ARG A 141 -25.09 -0.40 48.79
C ARG A 141 -25.99 -1.65 48.85
N PRO A 142 -27.08 -1.76 48.07
CA PRO A 142 -27.88 -2.97 48.05
C PRO A 142 -27.04 -4.14 47.53
N ALA A 143 -27.05 -5.25 48.27
CA ALA A 143 -26.36 -6.48 47.92
C ALA A 143 -27.08 -7.13 46.72
N ILE A 144 -26.40 -7.19 45.58
CA ILE A 144 -26.90 -7.90 44.39
C ILE A 144 -26.66 -9.39 44.62
N SER A 145 -27.73 -10.18 44.63
CA SER A 145 -27.68 -11.65 44.71
C SER A 145 -26.97 -12.24 43.49
N PRO A 146 -26.04 -13.20 43.64
CA PRO A 146 -25.37 -13.85 42.52
C PRO A 146 -26.28 -14.95 41.96
N SER A 147 -27.36 -14.57 41.28
CA SER A 147 -28.16 -15.53 40.53
C SER A 147 -28.80 -14.87 39.33
N ALA A 148 -27.99 -14.71 38.31
CA ALA A 148 -28.42 -14.87 36.93
C ALA A 148 -27.16 -15.28 36.18
N SER A 149 -27.05 -16.57 35.89
CA SER A 149 -26.18 -17.07 34.85
C SER A 149 -26.57 -16.37 33.56
N ILE A 150 -25.97 -15.21 33.28
CA ILE A 150 -26.02 -14.60 31.97
C ILE A 150 -25.18 -15.53 31.10
N GLN A 151 -25.85 -16.53 30.52
CA GLN A 151 -25.36 -17.26 29.35
C GLN A 151 -25.08 -16.18 28.31
N LEU A 152 -23.80 -15.83 28.19
CA LEU A 152 -23.34 -14.84 27.24
C LEU A 152 -23.42 -15.51 25.87
N ASP A 153 -24.58 -15.42 25.23
CA ASP A 153 -24.85 -15.90 23.87
C ASP A 153 -24.06 -15.08 22.84
N HIS A 154 -22.75 -15.23 22.87
CA HIS A 154 -21.85 -14.79 21.82
C HIS A 154 -21.02 -16.00 21.36
N ALA A 155 -21.72 -16.95 20.75
CA ALA A 155 -21.16 -18.10 20.03
C ALA A 155 -20.32 -17.73 18.77
N TYR A 156 -19.85 -16.49 18.66
CA TYR A 156 -19.08 -16.00 17.51
C TYR A 156 -17.59 -15.73 17.82
N THR A 157 -17.16 -15.71 19.09
CA THR A 157 -15.84 -15.15 19.45
C THR A 157 -14.79 -16.16 19.94
N PHE A 158 -15.07 -17.46 20.11
CA PHE A 158 -14.07 -18.38 20.67
C PHE A 158 -13.31 -19.20 19.60
N SER A 159 -14.00 -19.94 18.74
CA SER A 159 -13.34 -20.77 17.71
C SER A 159 -12.63 -19.94 16.63
N SER A 160 -13.22 -18.78 16.24
CA SER A 160 -12.62 -17.89 15.25
C SER A 160 -11.36 -17.19 15.77
N VAL A 161 -11.33 -16.81 17.06
CA VAL A 161 -10.17 -16.14 17.66
C VAL A 161 -9.02 -17.11 17.86
N GLU A 162 -9.27 -18.35 18.30
CA GLU A 162 -8.22 -19.36 18.45
C GLU A 162 -7.61 -19.73 17.08
N ALA A 163 -8.44 -19.94 16.06
CA ALA A 163 -7.97 -20.19 14.70
C ALA A 163 -7.15 -19.01 14.15
N HIS A 164 -7.58 -17.78 14.42
CA HIS A 164 -6.83 -16.58 14.07
C HIS A 164 -5.49 -16.50 14.82
N LEU A 165 -5.47 -16.80 16.12
CA LEU A 165 -4.26 -16.81 16.94
C LEU A 165 -3.24 -17.84 16.41
N GLN A 166 -3.69 -19.07 16.13
CA GLN A 166 -2.86 -20.11 15.53
C GLN A 166 -2.33 -19.71 14.13
N SER A 167 -3.18 -19.06 13.31
CA SER A 167 -2.74 -18.52 12.02
C SER A 167 -1.68 -17.43 12.18
N THR A 168 -1.83 -16.54 13.17
CA THR A 168 -0.83 -15.50 13.46
C THR A 168 0.48 -16.08 13.98
N GLN A 169 0.43 -17.09 14.85
CA GLN A 169 1.62 -17.80 15.35
C GLN A 169 2.39 -18.46 14.21
N ARG A 170 1.70 -19.22 13.34
CA ARG A 170 2.33 -19.84 12.15
C ARG A 170 2.96 -18.81 11.21
N LYS A 171 2.33 -17.65 11.03
CA LYS A 171 2.91 -16.55 10.24
C LYS A 171 4.16 -15.98 10.90
N LEU A 172 4.16 -15.80 12.22
CA LEU A 172 5.34 -15.32 12.95
C LEU A 172 6.50 -16.31 12.84
N ASP A 173 6.25 -17.61 13.02
CA ASP A 173 7.26 -18.66 12.89
C ASP A 173 7.88 -18.67 11.48
N PHE A 174 7.04 -18.57 10.44
CA PHE A 174 7.51 -18.44 9.06
C PHE A 174 8.42 -17.21 8.85
N TYR A 175 8.08 -16.07 9.42
CA TYR A 175 8.91 -14.86 9.29
C TYR A 175 10.22 -14.97 10.07
N LEU A 176 10.22 -15.60 11.24
CA LEU A 176 11.42 -15.86 12.02
C LEU A 176 12.38 -16.79 11.27
N GLU A 177 11.89 -17.89 10.71
CA GLU A 177 12.70 -18.81 9.89
C GLU A 177 13.29 -18.09 8.67
N LYS A 178 12.47 -17.27 7.99
CA LYS A 178 12.91 -16.45 6.86
C LYS A 178 14.03 -15.47 7.25
N GLN A 179 13.91 -14.82 8.41
CA GLN A 179 14.95 -13.93 8.93
C GLN A 179 16.24 -14.69 9.23
N GLN A 180 16.17 -15.86 9.86
CA GLN A 180 17.35 -16.69 10.15
C GLN A 180 18.06 -17.13 8.85
N LYS A 181 17.29 -17.53 7.84
CA LYS A 181 17.83 -17.89 6.52
C LYS A 181 18.56 -16.70 5.89
N GLN A 182 17.94 -15.51 5.88
CA GLN A 182 18.58 -14.29 5.37
C GLN A 182 19.86 -13.94 6.13
N ALA A 183 19.86 -14.07 7.46
CA ALA A 183 21.05 -13.83 8.27
C ALA A 183 22.19 -14.81 7.94
N SER A 184 21.87 -16.09 7.71
CA SER A 184 22.84 -17.10 7.30
C SER A 184 23.46 -16.78 5.93
N GLU A 185 22.64 -16.35 4.98
CA GLU A 185 23.08 -15.96 3.63
C GLU A 185 23.94 -14.70 3.67
N LEU A 186 23.55 -13.68 4.44
CA LEU A 186 24.37 -12.49 4.66
C LEU A 186 25.74 -12.84 5.27
N LYS A 187 25.79 -13.78 6.20
CA LYS A 187 27.06 -14.24 6.78
C LYS A 187 27.96 -14.93 5.74
N LYS A 188 27.38 -15.75 4.85
CA LYS A 188 28.13 -16.36 3.73
C LYS A 188 28.65 -15.29 2.76
N MET A 189 27.80 -14.35 2.36
CA MET A 189 28.18 -13.26 1.45
C MET A 189 29.28 -12.38 2.04
N LYS A 190 29.18 -12.01 3.33
CA LYS A 190 30.24 -11.26 4.03
C LYS A 190 31.58 -12.00 4.01
N LYS A 191 31.59 -13.32 4.25
CA LYS A 191 32.82 -14.12 4.15
C LYS A 191 33.38 -14.15 2.71
N GLN A 192 32.52 -14.22 1.69
CA GLN A 192 32.96 -14.17 0.30
C GLN A 192 33.59 -12.83 -0.04
N VAL A 193 32.98 -11.72 0.37
CA VAL A 193 33.51 -10.36 0.17
C VAL A 193 34.88 -10.23 0.85
N GLN A 194 34.99 -10.61 2.13
CA GLN A 194 36.29 -10.57 2.85
C GLN A 194 37.40 -11.36 2.15
N ARG A 195 37.09 -12.55 1.59
CA ARG A 195 38.06 -13.34 0.83
C ARG A 195 38.47 -12.65 -0.47
N ARG A 196 37.53 -11.98 -1.14
CA ARG A 196 37.79 -11.22 -2.37
C ARG A 196 38.65 -9.99 -2.06
N ASP A 197 38.34 -9.24 -1.02
CA ASP A 197 39.08 -8.04 -0.63
C ASP A 197 40.53 -8.38 -0.29
N LYS A 198 40.77 -9.44 0.51
CA LYS A 198 42.14 -9.94 0.77
C LYS A 198 42.90 -10.33 -0.49
N LYS A 199 42.20 -10.92 -1.48
CA LYS A 199 42.81 -11.27 -2.77
C LYS A 199 43.15 -10.02 -3.58
N ILE A 200 42.28 -9.00 -3.57
CA ILE A 200 42.55 -7.72 -4.23
C ILE A 200 43.76 -7.06 -3.57
N GLU A 201 43.79 -6.96 -2.24
CA GLU A 201 44.93 -6.41 -1.47
C GLU A 201 46.25 -7.10 -1.83
N SER A 202 46.25 -8.44 -1.95
CA SER A 202 47.45 -9.20 -2.34
C SER A 202 47.91 -8.94 -3.78
N LEU A 203 47.00 -8.53 -4.68
CA LEU A 203 47.31 -8.24 -6.08
C LEU A 203 47.67 -6.76 -6.31
N SER A 204 47.22 -5.86 -5.44
CA SER A 204 47.53 -4.43 -5.48
C SER A 204 48.80 -4.03 -4.71
N GLY A 205 49.44 -4.98 -4.03
CA GLY A 205 50.67 -4.77 -3.25
C GLY A 205 51.98 -5.06 -4.01
N HIS A 206 51.93 -5.22 -5.32
CA HIS A 206 53.08 -5.27 -6.25
C HIS A 206 52.96 -4.13 -7.25
#